data_AF-A0A1H0BZH8-F1
#
_entry.id   AF-A0A1H0BZH8-F1
#
_cell.length_a   1.000
_cell.length_b   1.000
_cell.length_c   1.000
_cell.angle_alpha   90.00
_cell.angle_beta   90.00
_cell.angle_gamma   90.00
#
_symmetry.space_group_name_H-M   'P 1'
#
loop_
_entity.id
_entity.type
_entity.pdbx_description
1 polymer ?
#
loop_
_entity_poly.entity_id
_entity_poly.type
_entity_poly.pdbx_seq_one_letter_code
_entity_poly.pdbx_strand_id
1 'polypeptide(L)'
;MRIFTLGRVAAALALGTMLGGCFGGGSGTGGGGGGGGGGGPSFQENYDRVTGMAPTSNMPTTLKATYAGQLRADVTDASSVVAQVEADLNLDVDWTDGQTANPFSGTASNFTGTLVSGETGAIDGTLTVDDSYGGAISRTVNPAMTVGGVNVPETQVGALSVTLTGDLSQGGTSADTLITLGGAFFGDGGKAAAGPVVGGYNLEGSSNPAVFDGAIAGEYYVEAQ
;
A
#
# COMPACT_ATOMS: atom_id res chain seq x y z
N MET A 1 23.07 28.04 1.39
CA MET A 1 23.91 26.83 1.36
C MET A 1 23.20 25.79 2.23
N ARG A 2 22.69 24.64 1.80
CA ARG A 2 22.83 23.82 0.58
C ARG A 2 21.46 23.15 0.31
N ILE A 3 20.83 23.45 -0.83
CA ILE A 3 19.57 22.88 -1.34
C ILE A 3 19.91 21.73 -2.32
N PHE A 4 20.77 20.78 -1.91
CA PHE A 4 21.42 19.85 -2.86
C PHE A 4 21.32 18.36 -2.52
N THR A 5 20.45 17.92 -1.60
CA THR A 5 20.50 16.54 -1.10
C THR A 5 19.36 15.61 -1.53
N LEU A 6 18.27 16.10 -2.12
CA LEU A 6 17.20 15.24 -2.64
C LEU A 6 17.40 14.78 -4.10
N GLY A 7 18.30 15.44 -4.83
CA GLY A 7 18.79 14.96 -6.14
C GLY A 7 19.81 13.82 -6.06
N ARG A 8 20.06 13.21 -4.88
CA ARG A 8 21.13 12.22 -4.68
C ARG A 8 20.70 10.77 -4.54
N VAL A 9 19.39 10.46 -4.51
CA VAL A 9 18.93 9.06 -4.64
C VAL A 9 18.78 8.64 -6.11
N ALA A 10 18.54 9.59 -7.02
CA ALA A 10 18.37 9.30 -8.46
C ALA A 10 19.59 9.62 -9.38
N ALA A 11 20.64 10.31 -8.89
CA ALA A 11 21.76 10.77 -9.74
C ALA A 11 23.14 10.16 -9.43
N ALA A 12 23.20 9.02 -8.72
CA ALA A 12 24.45 8.31 -8.44
C ALA A 12 24.71 7.09 -9.34
N LEU A 13 23.78 6.72 -10.23
CA LEU A 13 23.85 5.52 -11.07
C LEU A 13 24.08 5.77 -12.57
N ALA A 14 24.33 7.01 -12.98
CA ALA A 14 24.57 7.34 -14.40
C ALA A 14 26.06 7.35 -14.83
N LEU A 15 27.01 6.91 -14.00
CA LEU A 15 28.45 6.97 -14.31
C LEU A 15 29.22 5.65 -14.13
N GLY A 16 28.51 4.51 -14.05
CA GLY A 16 29.11 3.22 -13.66
C GLY A 16 29.28 2.14 -14.72
N THR A 17 28.89 2.34 -15.99
CA THR A 17 29.02 1.30 -17.03
C THR A 17 29.66 1.82 -18.31
N MET A 18 30.95 2.14 -18.24
CA MET A 18 31.83 1.99 -19.40
C MET A 18 32.78 0.82 -19.13
N LEU A 19 32.64 -0.27 -19.89
CA LEU A 19 33.68 -0.95 -20.67
C LEU A 19 33.25 -2.40 -21.00
N GLY A 20 32.86 -2.64 -22.25
CA GLY A 20 32.71 -3.98 -22.78
C GLY A 20 32.01 -4.03 -24.14
N GLY A 21 32.67 -3.61 -25.22
CA GLY A 21 32.13 -3.81 -26.57
C GLY A 21 32.76 -2.91 -27.63
N CYS A 22 33.96 -3.27 -28.06
CA CYS A 22 34.70 -2.61 -29.12
C CYS A 22 34.37 -3.26 -30.49
N PHE A 23 34.19 -2.42 -31.52
CA PHE A 23 34.15 -2.69 -32.97
C PHE A 23 32.92 -3.36 -33.61
N GLY A 24 32.41 -2.73 -34.67
CA GLY A 24 31.67 -3.37 -35.75
C GLY A 24 30.55 -2.51 -36.35
N GLY A 25 30.82 -1.85 -37.47
CA GLY A 25 29.79 -1.12 -38.23
C GLY A 25 28.71 -2.05 -38.80
N GLY A 26 27.51 -1.52 -38.98
CA GLY A 26 26.42 -2.22 -39.65
C GLY A 26 25.08 -1.53 -39.43
N SER A 27 24.54 -0.95 -40.50
CA SER A 27 23.13 -0.61 -40.65
C SER A 27 22.24 -1.82 -40.39
N GLY A 28 21.22 -1.68 -39.54
CA GLY A 28 20.26 -2.75 -39.29
C GLY A 28 19.05 -2.26 -38.50
N THR A 29 17.93 -2.10 -39.22
CA THR A 29 16.56 -2.18 -38.70
C THR A 29 16.35 -3.44 -37.86
N GLY A 30 15.66 -3.30 -36.73
CA GLY A 30 14.94 -4.40 -36.07
C GLY A 30 15.17 -4.51 -34.57
N GLY A 31 14.08 -4.79 -33.85
CA GLY A 31 14.12 -5.53 -32.59
C GLY A 31 14.02 -4.70 -31.31
N GLY A 32 12.83 -4.16 -31.03
CA GLY A 32 12.42 -3.85 -29.65
C GLY A 32 11.68 -5.05 -29.06
N GLY A 33 12.44 -6.06 -28.63
CA GLY A 33 11.93 -7.18 -27.85
C GLY A 33 12.58 -7.17 -26.46
N GLY A 34 11.76 -7.38 -25.44
CA GLY A 34 12.17 -7.63 -24.05
C GLY A 34 11.45 -6.68 -23.10
N GLY A 35 10.72 -7.12 -22.08
CA GLY A 35 10.31 -8.43 -21.57
C GLY A 35 9.19 -8.11 -20.56
N GLY A 36 8.09 -8.86 -20.52
CA GLY A 36 8.04 -10.12 -19.80
C GLY A 36 7.78 -9.90 -18.30
N GLY A 37 6.52 -9.63 -17.94
CA GLY A 37 5.98 -9.70 -16.57
C GLY A 37 4.55 -10.24 -16.66
N GLY A 38 4.22 -11.24 -15.85
CA GLY A 38 3.14 -12.21 -16.07
C GLY A 38 1.72 -11.65 -16.13
N GLY A 39 0.86 -12.36 -16.87
CA GLY A 39 -0.56 -12.06 -17.08
C GLY A 39 -1.44 -12.29 -15.85
N GLY A 40 -1.30 -11.42 -14.85
CA GLY A 40 -2.29 -11.18 -13.81
C GLY A 40 -3.01 -9.85 -14.03
N PRO A 41 -4.22 -9.67 -13.47
CA PRO A 41 -4.91 -8.38 -13.48
C PRO A 41 -4.07 -7.31 -12.76
N SER A 42 -4.07 -6.09 -13.28
CA SER A 42 -3.34 -4.95 -12.70
C SER A 42 -3.88 -4.56 -11.31
N PHE A 43 -3.10 -3.81 -10.52
CA PHE A 43 -3.59 -3.24 -9.25
C PHE A 43 -4.97 -2.58 -9.42
N GLN A 44 -5.13 -1.73 -10.45
CA GLN A 44 -6.37 -0.99 -10.68
C GLN A 44 -7.56 -1.93 -10.95
N GLU A 45 -7.34 -2.98 -11.75
CA GLU A 45 -8.39 -3.94 -12.09
C GLU A 45 -8.89 -4.70 -10.84
N ASN A 46 -7.98 -5.10 -9.96
CA ASN A 46 -8.35 -5.76 -8.71
C ASN A 46 -9.01 -4.80 -7.71
N TYR A 47 -8.50 -3.58 -7.60
CA TYR A 47 -9.09 -2.56 -6.75
C TYR A 47 -10.52 -2.20 -7.20
N ASP A 48 -10.73 -1.98 -8.50
CA ASP A 48 -12.05 -1.72 -9.08
C ASP A 48 -13.01 -2.90 -8.86
N ARG A 49 -12.51 -4.13 -8.96
CA ARG A 49 -13.30 -5.34 -8.69
C ARG A 49 -13.72 -5.44 -7.23
N VAL A 50 -12.82 -5.15 -6.28
CA VAL A 50 -13.12 -5.18 -4.84
C VAL A 50 -14.08 -4.06 -4.46
N THR A 51 -13.81 -2.84 -4.90
CA THR A 51 -14.68 -1.67 -4.62
C THR A 51 -16.00 -1.71 -5.39
N GLY A 52 -16.08 -2.47 -6.48
CA GLY A 52 -17.31 -2.77 -7.21
C GLY A 52 -18.22 -3.78 -6.50
N MET A 53 -17.75 -4.47 -5.45
CA MET A 53 -18.62 -5.28 -4.60
C MET A 53 -19.55 -4.37 -3.77
N ALA A 54 -20.71 -4.89 -3.38
CA ALA A 54 -21.54 -4.17 -2.41
C ALA A 54 -20.79 -4.01 -1.08
N PRO A 55 -20.89 -2.86 -0.40
CA PRO A 55 -20.40 -2.72 0.97
C PRO A 55 -20.98 -3.82 1.87
N THR A 56 -20.19 -4.32 2.82
CA THR A 56 -20.65 -5.36 3.74
C THR A 56 -21.83 -4.86 4.55
N SER A 57 -22.95 -5.58 4.49
CA SER A 57 -24.19 -5.28 5.21
C SER A 57 -24.53 -6.31 6.29
N ASN A 58 -23.70 -7.33 6.46
CA ASN A 58 -23.86 -8.41 7.42
C ASN A 58 -22.53 -8.75 8.13
N MET A 59 -21.80 -7.72 8.55
CA MET A 59 -20.54 -7.87 9.27
C MET A 59 -20.74 -8.78 10.50
N PRO A 60 -19.96 -9.89 10.62
CA PRO A 60 -20.13 -10.85 11.70
C PRO A 60 -19.72 -10.23 13.04
N THR A 61 -20.04 -10.90 14.15
CA THR A 61 -19.54 -10.52 15.49
C THR A 61 -18.17 -11.09 15.80
N THR A 62 -17.68 -12.00 14.95
CA THR A 62 -16.33 -12.56 15.01
C THR A 62 -15.79 -12.68 13.59
N LEU A 63 -14.54 -12.29 13.38
CA LEU A 63 -13.87 -12.41 12.09
C LEU A 63 -12.51 -13.07 12.32
N LYS A 64 -12.33 -14.26 11.75
CA LYS A 64 -11.05 -14.97 11.74
C LYS A 64 -10.72 -15.37 10.31
N ALA A 65 -9.80 -14.67 9.68
CA ALA A 65 -9.49 -14.83 8.27
C ALA A 65 -8.08 -14.33 7.96
N THR A 66 -7.50 -14.90 6.89
CA THR A 66 -6.29 -14.37 6.26
C THR A 66 -6.71 -13.64 4.99
N TYR A 67 -6.22 -12.42 4.83
CA TYR A 67 -6.47 -11.54 3.72
C TYR A 67 -5.17 -11.33 2.92
N ALA A 68 -5.26 -11.39 1.60
CA ALA A 68 -4.15 -11.03 0.72
C ALA A 68 -4.61 -10.02 -0.32
N GLY A 69 -3.69 -9.15 -0.76
CA GLY A 69 -3.97 -8.14 -1.76
C GLY A 69 -2.76 -7.26 -1.99
N GLN A 70 -2.98 -6.01 -2.36
CA GLN A 70 -1.91 -5.09 -2.74
C GLN A 70 -2.24 -3.67 -2.30
N LEU A 71 -1.19 -2.87 -2.16
CA LEU A 71 -1.28 -1.41 -2.07
C LEU A 71 -0.58 -0.76 -3.25
N ARG A 72 -1.03 0.46 -3.57
CA ARG A 72 -0.35 1.40 -4.47
C ARG A 72 -0.42 2.79 -3.87
N ALA A 73 0.72 3.43 -3.70
CA ALA A 73 0.80 4.74 -3.07
C ALA A 73 1.83 5.65 -3.74
N ASP A 74 1.50 6.93 -3.79
CA ASP A 74 2.43 7.97 -4.20
C ASP A 74 3.27 8.40 -2.99
N VAL A 75 4.57 8.56 -3.22
CA VAL A 75 5.54 9.06 -2.26
C VAL A 75 5.86 10.51 -2.62
N THR A 76 5.78 11.39 -1.63
CA THR A 76 5.97 12.83 -1.81
C THR A 76 7.12 13.35 -0.96
N ASP A 77 7.92 14.25 -1.54
CA ASP A 77 8.95 15.03 -0.85
C ASP A 77 8.65 16.52 -1.03
N ALA A 78 8.70 17.29 0.06
CA ALA A 78 8.47 18.74 0.07
C ALA A 78 7.26 19.20 -0.78
N SER A 79 6.18 18.41 -0.79
CA SER A 79 4.93 18.59 -1.56
C SER A 79 4.91 18.18 -3.04
N SER A 80 5.97 17.55 -3.57
CA SER A 80 5.97 16.98 -4.92
C SER A 80 6.00 15.45 -4.88
N VAL A 81 5.20 14.80 -5.73
CA VAL A 81 5.30 13.34 -5.93
C VAL A 81 6.65 13.03 -6.57
N VAL A 82 7.38 12.08 -5.99
CA VAL A 82 8.70 11.65 -6.46
C VAL A 82 8.71 10.22 -6.97
N ALA A 83 7.80 9.39 -6.47
CA ALA A 83 7.66 7.99 -6.88
C ALA A 83 6.24 7.48 -6.64
N GLN A 84 5.89 6.42 -7.34
CA GLN A 84 4.75 5.56 -7.02
C GLN A 84 5.29 4.20 -6.59
N VAL A 85 4.74 3.65 -5.51
CA VAL A 85 5.16 2.39 -4.91
C VAL A 85 4.00 1.42 -4.89
N GLU A 86 4.25 0.18 -5.31
CA GLU A 86 3.34 -0.95 -5.16
C GLU A 86 3.96 -2.00 -4.23
N ALA A 87 3.12 -2.69 -3.46
CA ALA A 87 3.55 -3.76 -2.58
C ALA A 87 2.43 -4.79 -2.36
N ASP A 88 2.83 -6.02 -2.05
CA ASP A 88 1.91 -7.08 -1.66
C ASP A 88 1.55 -6.96 -0.17
N LEU A 89 0.27 -7.12 0.14
CA LEU A 89 -0.27 -7.13 1.49
C LEU A 89 -0.73 -8.52 1.89
N ASN A 90 -0.36 -8.94 3.10
CA ASN A 90 -0.88 -10.13 3.76
C ASN A 90 -1.26 -9.77 5.20
N LEU A 91 -2.54 -9.93 5.55
CA LEU A 91 -3.08 -9.59 6.87
C LEU A 91 -3.85 -10.77 7.45
N ASP A 92 -3.47 -11.20 8.64
CA ASP A 92 -4.27 -12.10 9.46
C ASP A 92 -5.14 -11.29 10.41
N VAL A 93 -6.39 -11.70 10.54
CA VAL A 93 -7.39 -11.08 11.41
C VAL A 93 -7.88 -12.11 12.41
N ASP A 94 -7.83 -11.77 13.70
CA ASP A 94 -8.54 -12.45 14.77
C ASP A 94 -9.28 -11.40 15.61
N TRP A 95 -10.55 -11.21 15.29
CA TRP A 95 -11.37 -10.14 15.83
C TRP A 95 -12.68 -10.65 16.43
N THR A 96 -13.06 -10.09 17.56
CA THR A 96 -14.39 -10.18 18.17
C THR A 96 -14.94 -8.79 18.44
N ASP A 97 -16.23 -8.59 18.17
CA ASP A 97 -16.93 -7.31 18.37
C ASP A 97 -16.75 -6.78 19.79
N GLY A 98 -16.36 -5.51 19.90
CA GLY A 98 -16.05 -4.84 21.17
C GLY A 98 -14.66 -5.10 21.74
N GLN A 99 -13.78 -5.86 21.08
CA GLN A 99 -12.41 -6.02 21.55
C GLN A 99 -11.61 -4.72 21.45
N THR A 100 -10.68 -4.51 22.39
CA THR A 100 -9.80 -3.33 22.42
C THR A 100 -8.38 -3.64 21.98
N ALA A 101 -7.99 -4.92 21.94
CA ALA A 101 -6.69 -5.34 21.45
C ALA A 101 -6.65 -5.32 19.91
N ASN A 102 -5.46 -5.07 19.36
CA ASN A 102 -5.23 -5.10 17.92
C ASN A 102 -5.66 -6.47 17.34
N PRO A 103 -6.64 -6.53 16.42
CA PRO A 103 -7.04 -7.79 15.78
C PRO A 103 -6.07 -8.27 14.70
N PHE A 104 -5.12 -7.43 14.30
CA PHE A 104 -4.32 -7.65 13.10
C PHE A 104 -2.93 -8.18 13.43
N SER A 105 -2.46 -9.08 12.56
CA SER A 105 -1.04 -9.32 12.33
C SER A 105 -0.80 -9.39 10.83
N GLY A 106 0.43 -9.21 10.36
CA GLY A 106 0.72 -9.32 8.93
C GLY A 106 1.81 -8.38 8.45
N THR A 107 1.96 -8.31 7.13
CA THR A 107 3.05 -7.58 6.48
C THR A 107 2.64 -6.93 5.16
N ALA A 108 3.39 -5.89 4.80
CA ALA A 108 3.53 -5.42 3.42
C ALA A 108 4.96 -5.73 2.94
N SER A 109 5.11 -6.32 1.76
CA SER A 109 6.40 -6.77 1.23
C SER A 109 6.46 -6.71 -0.29
N ASN A 110 7.59 -7.13 -0.89
CA ASN A 110 7.80 -7.10 -2.35
C ASN A 110 7.63 -5.70 -2.96
N PHE A 111 8.12 -4.68 -2.26
CA PHE A 111 7.98 -3.30 -2.69
C PHE A 111 8.68 -3.05 -4.02
N THR A 112 7.96 -2.44 -4.95
CA THR A 112 8.50 -1.94 -6.22
C THR A 112 8.13 -0.47 -6.36
N GLY A 113 9.12 0.37 -6.63
CA GLY A 113 8.94 1.81 -6.85
C GLY A 113 9.18 2.17 -8.31
N THR A 114 8.35 3.06 -8.86
CA THR A 114 8.57 3.74 -10.14
C THR A 114 8.73 5.23 -9.87
N LEU A 115 9.90 5.78 -10.17
CA LEU A 115 10.18 7.20 -10.08
C LEU A 115 9.36 7.98 -11.12
N VAL A 116 9.16 9.28 -10.89
CA VAL A 116 8.54 10.18 -11.89
C VAL A 116 9.32 10.25 -13.21
N SER A 117 10.61 9.90 -13.20
CA SER A 117 11.45 9.75 -14.40
C SER A 117 11.11 8.51 -15.23
N GLY A 118 10.26 7.62 -14.72
CA GLY A 118 9.88 6.35 -15.33
C GLY A 118 10.81 5.17 -14.98
N GLU A 119 11.83 5.40 -14.17
CA GLU A 119 12.73 4.34 -13.71
C GLU A 119 12.05 3.51 -12.62
N THR A 120 12.05 2.18 -12.80
CA THR A 120 11.47 1.23 -11.84
C THR A 120 12.57 0.44 -11.13
N GLY A 121 12.39 0.16 -9.85
CA GLY A 121 13.30 -0.66 -9.07
C GLY A 121 12.65 -1.28 -7.84
N ALA A 122 13.22 -2.39 -7.37
CA ALA A 122 12.84 -2.99 -6.10
C ALA A 122 13.25 -2.07 -4.93
N ILE A 123 12.47 -2.12 -3.86
CA ILE A 123 12.75 -1.48 -2.57
C ILE A 123 12.87 -2.62 -1.56
N ASP A 124 14.03 -2.72 -0.91
CA ASP A 124 14.32 -3.77 0.05
C ASP A 124 13.68 -3.44 1.40
N GLY A 125 13.02 -4.42 2.01
CA GLY A 125 12.43 -4.27 3.34
C GLY A 125 11.05 -4.91 3.45
N THR A 126 10.44 -4.78 4.62
CA THR A 126 9.11 -5.30 4.93
C THR A 126 8.51 -4.41 6.00
N LEU A 127 7.27 -3.99 5.81
CA LEU A 127 6.50 -3.36 6.88
C LEU A 127 5.71 -4.44 7.60
N THR A 128 5.65 -4.36 8.92
CA THR A 128 4.93 -5.31 9.78
C THR A 128 3.87 -4.57 10.57
N VAL A 129 2.72 -5.21 10.81
CA VAL A 129 1.69 -4.65 11.70
C VAL A 129 2.31 -4.30 13.05
N ASP A 130 2.10 -3.07 13.50
CA ASP A 130 2.70 -2.53 14.71
C ASP A 130 1.67 -2.39 15.83
N ASP A 131 1.72 -3.30 16.79
CA ASP A 131 0.81 -3.33 17.94
C ASP A 131 0.87 -2.08 18.82
N SER A 132 1.94 -1.27 18.73
CA SER A 132 2.08 -0.04 19.52
C SER A 132 1.19 1.11 19.00
N TYR A 133 0.89 1.12 17.71
CA TYR A 133 -0.07 2.05 17.10
C TYR A 133 -1.51 1.54 17.16
N GLY A 134 -1.66 0.23 17.43
CA GLY A 134 -2.92 -0.46 17.52
C GLY A 134 -3.54 -0.76 16.16
N GLY A 135 -4.75 -1.27 16.22
CA GLY A 135 -5.58 -1.57 15.07
C GLY A 135 -6.98 -1.89 15.56
N ALA A 136 -7.97 -1.62 14.73
CA ALA A 136 -9.35 -1.80 15.11
C ALA A 136 -10.20 -2.21 13.92
N ILE A 137 -11.19 -3.05 14.22
CA ILE A 137 -12.36 -3.25 13.38
C ILE A 137 -13.54 -2.69 14.16
N SER A 138 -14.27 -1.78 13.54
CA SER A 138 -15.51 -1.24 14.05
C SER A 138 -16.68 -1.90 13.35
N ARG A 139 -17.72 -2.23 14.12
CA ARG A 139 -18.97 -2.77 13.62
C ARG A 139 -20.11 -1.85 14.05
N THR A 140 -20.91 -1.42 13.09
CA THR A 140 -22.07 -0.56 13.33
C THR A 140 -23.33 -1.30 12.92
N VAL A 141 -24.24 -1.48 13.88
CA VAL A 141 -25.58 -2.05 13.62
C VAL A 141 -26.55 -0.91 13.36
N ASN A 142 -27.06 -0.83 12.14
CA ASN A 142 -28.11 0.09 11.75
C ASN A 142 -29.45 -0.66 11.87
N PRO A 143 -30.32 -0.32 12.83
CA PRO A 143 -31.57 -1.04 13.06
C PRO A 143 -32.51 -0.95 11.85
N ALA A 144 -33.36 -1.96 11.68
CA ALA A 144 -34.44 -1.89 10.70
C ALA A 144 -35.35 -0.68 10.97
N MET A 145 -35.79 0.00 9.92
CA MET A 145 -36.66 1.17 10.04
C MET A 145 -37.67 1.26 8.90
N THR A 146 -38.79 1.95 9.14
CA THR A 146 -39.78 2.24 8.09
C THR A 146 -39.71 3.72 7.71
N VAL A 147 -39.45 4.01 6.43
CA VAL A 147 -39.39 5.37 5.89
C VAL A 147 -40.45 5.51 4.80
N GLY A 148 -41.44 6.38 5.00
CA GLY A 148 -42.49 6.60 4.00
C GLY A 148 -43.29 5.35 3.62
N GLY A 149 -43.46 4.40 4.55
CA GLY A 149 -44.14 3.13 4.30
C GLY A 149 -43.26 2.04 3.67
N VAL A 150 -41.99 2.33 3.38
CA VAL A 150 -41.00 1.35 2.90
C VAL A 150 -40.20 0.81 4.06
N ASN A 151 -40.09 -0.51 4.18
CA ASN A 151 -39.26 -1.15 5.19
C ASN A 151 -37.80 -1.24 4.71
N VAL A 152 -36.90 -0.62 5.47
CA VAL A 152 -35.46 -0.71 5.33
C VAL A 152 -34.97 -1.77 6.32
N PRO A 153 -34.31 -2.85 5.86
CA PRO A 153 -33.84 -3.91 6.74
C PRO A 153 -32.69 -3.44 7.64
N GLU A 154 -32.45 -4.19 8.70
CA GLU A 154 -31.25 -4.02 9.53
C GLU A 154 -30.00 -4.28 8.68
N THR A 155 -28.94 -3.51 8.92
CA THR A 155 -27.63 -3.74 8.31
C THR A 155 -26.53 -3.66 9.35
N GLN A 156 -25.48 -4.46 9.18
CA GLN A 156 -24.29 -4.44 10.02
C GLN A 156 -23.09 -4.16 9.13
N VAL A 157 -22.54 -2.95 9.24
CA VAL A 157 -21.41 -2.49 8.43
C VAL A 157 -20.12 -2.59 9.22
N GLY A 158 -19.00 -2.77 8.51
CA GLY A 158 -17.67 -2.87 9.09
C GLY A 158 -16.69 -1.87 8.49
N ALA A 159 -15.81 -1.33 9.32
CA ALA A 159 -14.66 -0.53 8.89
C ALA A 159 -13.41 -0.94 9.67
N LEU A 160 -12.23 -0.79 9.06
CA LEU A 160 -10.95 -1.15 9.66
C LEU A 160 -9.96 0.00 9.68
N SER A 161 -9.02 -0.09 10.62
CA SER A 161 -7.77 0.66 10.61
C SER A 161 -6.64 -0.20 11.16
N VAL A 162 -5.50 -0.23 10.48
CA VAL A 162 -4.29 -0.94 10.92
C VAL A 162 -3.05 -0.18 10.48
N THR A 163 -2.05 -0.10 11.36
CA THR A 163 -0.77 0.55 11.07
C THR A 163 0.32 -0.49 10.87
N LEU A 164 1.16 -0.29 9.85
CA LEU A 164 2.35 -1.07 9.58
C LEU A 164 3.58 -0.16 9.63
N THR A 165 4.65 -0.63 10.25
CA THR A 165 5.93 0.08 10.37
C THR A 165 7.09 -0.81 9.92
N GLY A 166 8.21 -0.19 9.55
CA GLY A 166 9.44 -0.90 9.24
C GLY A 166 10.42 -0.08 8.43
N ASP A 167 11.65 -0.58 8.33
CA ASP A 167 12.70 0.05 7.53
C ASP A 167 12.59 -0.40 6.07
N LEU A 168 12.55 0.58 5.16
CA LEU A 168 12.66 0.37 3.72
C LEU A 168 13.98 0.98 3.22
N SER A 169 14.61 0.32 2.26
CA SER A 169 15.88 0.78 1.70
C SER A 169 15.97 0.60 0.19
N GLN A 170 16.64 1.54 -0.46
CA GLN A 170 16.90 1.49 -1.89
C GLN A 170 18.18 2.26 -2.20
N GLY A 171 19.07 1.66 -3.00
CA GLY A 171 20.29 2.34 -3.46
C GLY A 171 21.21 2.82 -2.34
N GLY A 172 21.22 2.13 -1.18
CA GLY A 172 22.02 2.50 -0.01
C GLY A 172 21.43 3.63 0.84
N THR A 173 20.20 4.06 0.56
CA THR A 173 19.42 4.97 1.43
C THR A 173 18.37 4.17 2.18
N SER A 174 18.25 4.40 3.48
CA SER A 174 17.24 3.76 4.35
C SER A 174 16.29 4.79 4.92
N ALA A 175 15.03 4.39 5.12
CA ALA A 175 13.99 5.19 5.72
C ALA A 175 13.11 4.36 6.66
N ASP A 176 12.89 4.86 7.87
CA ASP A 176 11.87 4.35 8.77
C ASP A 176 10.51 4.78 8.23
N THR A 177 9.65 3.80 7.94
CA THR A 177 8.41 4.01 7.21
C THR A 177 7.23 3.57 8.05
N LEU A 178 6.20 4.42 8.08
CA LEU A 178 4.92 4.12 8.71
C LEU A 178 3.79 4.35 7.71
N ILE A 179 2.92 3.36 7.58
CA ILE A 179 1.66 3.49 6.84
C ILE A 179 0.49 3.03 7.69
N THR A 180 -0.66 3.66 7.51
CA THR A 180 -1.94 3.26 8.08
C THR A 180 -2.88 2.95 6.94
N LEU A 181 -3.41 1.72 6.96
CA LEU A 181 -4.50 1.28 6.11
C LEU A 181 -5.80 1.63 6.84
N GLY A 182 -6.72 2.32 6.17
CA GLY A 182 -8.07 2.56 6.65
C GLY A 182 -9.09 2.13 5.61
N GLY A 183 -10.33 1.86 5.97
CA GLY A 183 -11.33 1.57 4.93
C GLY A 183 -12.55 0.82 5.40
N ALA A 184 -13.33 0.39 4.42
CA ALA A 184 -14.56 -0.36 4.63
C ALA A 184 -14.39 -1.83 4.20
N PHE A 185 -15.19 -2.69 4.81
CA PHE A 185 -15.38 -4.05 4.33
C PHE A 185 -16.40 -4.10 3.19
N PHE A 186 -16.15 -5.01 2.26
CA PHE A 186 -16.95 -5.27 1.07
C PHE A 186 -17.31 -6.75 0.97
N GLY A 187 -18.44 -7.04 0.34
CA GLY A 187 -18.97 -8.38 0.17
C GLY A 187 -19.57 -8.99 1.44
N ASP A 188 -20.15 -10.16 1.27
CA ASP A 188 -20.80 -10.93 2.33
C ASP A 188 -19.81 -11.23 3.47
N GLY A 189 -20.20 -10.95 4.72
CA GLY A 189 -19.41 -11.27 5.91
C GLY A 189 -18.03 -10.61 6.01
N GLY A 190 -17.77 -9.56 5.20
CA GLY A 190 -16.47 -8.89 5.15
C GLY A 190 -15.45 -9.59 4.27
N LYS A 191 -15.88 -10.28 3.20
CA LYS A 191 -15.02 -11.02 2.27
C LYS A 191 -13.83 -10.23 1.72
N ALA A 192 -13.95 -8.92 1.57
CA ALA A 192 -12.88 -8.05 1.11
C ALA A 192 -12.82 -6.76 1.93
N ALA A 193 -11.71 -6.04 1.84
CA ALA A 193 -11.59 -4.68 2.35
C ALA A 193 -10.76 -3.82 1.41
N ALA A 194 -11.09 -2.54 1.34
CA ALA A 194 -10.35 -1.57 0.55
C ALA A 194 -10.49 -0.17 1.13
N GLY A 195 -9.52 0.69 0.82
CA GLY A 195 -9.56 2.09 1.23
C GLY A 195 -8.20 2.77 1.13
N PRO A 196 -8.05 3.93 1.80
CA PRO A 196 -6.84 4.72 1.71
C PRO A 196 -5.66 4.08 2.45
N VAL A 197 -4.47 4.32 1.91
CA VAL A 197 -3.18 4.23 2.59
C VAL A 197 -2.72 5.64 2.89
N VAL A 198 -2.36 5.92 4.15
CA VAL A 198 -1.79 7.21 4.55
C VAL A 198 -0.60 6.99 5.46
N GLY A 199 0.45 7.79 5.31
CA GLY A 199 1.66 7.60 6.10
C GLY A 199 2.77 8.56 5.76
N GLY A 200 3.97 8.19 6.15
CA GLY A 200 5.19 8.93 5.86
C GLY A 200 6.44 8.14 6.19
N TYR A 201 7.58 8.75 5.92
CA TYR A 201 8.89 8.17 6.17
C TYR A 201 9.84 9.18 6.79
N ASN A 202 10.84 8.68 7.51
CA ASN A 202 11.95 9.43 8.07
C ASN A 202 13.27 8.85 7.57
N LEU A 203 14.10 9.68 6.95
CA LEU A 203 15.42 9.30 6.48
C LEU A 203 16.38 9.16 7.65
N GLU A 204 17.28 8.18 7.54
CA GLU A 204 18.33 8.00 8.54
C GLU A 204 19.16 9.30 8.70
N GLY A 205 19.27 9.77 9.94
CA GLY A 205 20.04 10.98 10.27
C GLY A 205 19.37 12.28 9.81
N SER A 206 18.08 12.27 9.47
CA SER A 206 17.34 13.51 9.17
C SER A 206 17.35 14.47 10.36
N SER A 207 17.41 15.76 10.03
CA SER A 207 17.32 16.88 10.99
C SER A 207 16.02 17.67 10.82
N ASN A 208 15.09 17.15 10.03
CA ASN A 208 13.80 17.77 9.80
C ASN A 208 12.98 17.79 11.11
N PRO A 209 12.44 18.94 11.53
CA PRO A 209 11.61 19.02 12.72
C PRO A 209 10.17 18.52 12.51
N ALA A 210 9.76 18.22 11.27
CA ALA A 210 8.46 17.62 10.99
C ALA A 210 8.38 16.17 11.48
N VAL A 211 7.15 15.65 11.61
CA VAL A 211 6.91 14.24 12.02
C VAL A 211 7.44 13.26 10.97
N PHE A 212 7.40 13.65 9.70
CA PHE A 212 7.92 12.89 8.56
C PHE A 212 8.74 13.77 7.63
N ASP A 213 9.75 13.17 6.98
CA ASP A 213 10.50 13.77 5.89
C ASP A 213 9.72 13.85 4.59
N GLY A 214 8.85 12.87 4.35
CA GLY A 214 7.93 12.86 3.23
C GLY A 214 6.64 12.13 3.57
N ALA A 215 5.63 12.30 2.72
CA ALA A 215 4.32 11.71 2.92
C ALA A 215 4.03 10.60 1.91
N ILE A 216 3.25 9.62 2.35
CA ILE A 216 2.78 8.48 1.56
C ILE A 216 1.26 8.56 1.52
N ALA A 217 0.67 8.52 0.33
CA ALA A 217 -0.77 8.53 0.15
C ALA A 217 -1.18 7.65 -1.03
N GLY A 218 -2.20 6.82 -0.85
CA GLY A 218 -2.60 5.86 -1.87
C GLY A 218 -3.83 5.07 -1.51
N GLU A 219 -3.94 3.90 -2.12
CA GLU A 219 -5.07 2.98 -1.98
C GLU A 219 -4.57 1.55 -1.79
N TYR A 220 -5.38 0.72 -1.17
CA TYR A 220 -5.16 -0.72 -1.09
C TYR A 220 -6.46 -1.49 -1.26
N TYR A 221 -6.33 -2.76 -1.60
CA TYR A 221 -7.38 -3.76 -1.46
C TYR A 221 -6.80 -5.03 -0.85
N VAL A 222 -7.65 -5.80 -0.16
CA VAL A 222 -7.35 -7.15 0.30
C VAL A 222 -8.60 -8.03 0.26
N GLU A 223 -8.42 -9.33 0.06
CA GLU A 223 -9.48 -10.33 0.01
C GLU A 223 -9.16 -11.55 0.86
N ALA A 224 -10.18 -12.08 1.53
CA ALA A 224 -10.09 -13.31 2.29
C ALA A 224 -9.71 -14.48 1.38
N GLN A 225 -8.75 -15.29 1.83
CA GLN A 225 -8.23 -16.48 1.15
C GLN A 225 -9.04 -17.74 1.48
#